data_AF-A0A2G9GWF3-F1
#
_entry.id   AF-A0A2G9GWF3-F1
#
_cell.length_a   1.000
_cell.length_b   1.000
_cell.length_c   1.000
_cell.angle_alpha   90.00
_cell.angle_beta   90.00
_cell.angle_gamma   90.00
#
_symmetry.space_group_name_H-M   'P 1'
#
loop_
_entity.id
_entity.type
_entity.pdbx_description
1 polymer ?
#
loop_
_entity_poly.entity_id
_entity_poly.type
_entity_poly.pdbx_seq_one_letter_code
_entity_poly.pdbx_strand_id
1 'polypeptide(L)'
;MVLYESMISIINFFRDEEWPNSCKKVAKSLASRLPCDINCLRVVESFVGVNGRSKQLRSAVAFQFLLTCLNEKESDAEEILRLLISINVKDKNCDLFKMYICLSLAENWLSFDTILKDKAILRELWGVCLRNCSSGITITDLRSYASNVRSKASYLLQGSTS
;
A
#
# COMPACT_ATOMS: atom_id res chain seq x y z
N MET A 1 -16.19 16.06 4.58
CA MET A 1 -15.59 16.95 5.59
C MET A 1 -15.24 16.18 6.87
N VAL A 2 -16.18 15.45 7.48
CA VAL A 2 -15.98 14.73 8.76
C VAL A 2 -14.78 13.76 8.80
N LEU A 3 -14.56 12.95 7.76
CA LEU A 3 -13.44 11.98 7.75
C LEU A 3 -12.08 12.69 7.85
N TYR A 4 -11.87 13.72 7.03
CA TYR A 4 -10.63 14.49 6.98
C TYR A 4 -10.35 15.20 8.31
N GLU A 5 -11.36 15.86 8.89
CA GLU A 5 -11.26 16.51 10.20
C GLU A 5 -10.92 15.49 11.30
N SER A 6 -11.57 14.33 11.28
CA SER A 6 -11.30 13.24 12.24
C SER A 6 -9.85 12.75 12.13
N MET A 7 -9.32 12.62 10.91
CA MET A 7 -7.94 12.20 10.69
C MET A 7 -6.92 13.23 11.15
N ILE A 8 -7.20 14.53 10.95
CA ILE A 8 -6.37 15.61 11.51
C ILE A 8 -6.37 15.56 13.04
N SER A 9 -7.54 15.41 13.65
CA SER A 9 -7.64 15.31 15.11
C SER A 9 -6.82 14.15 15.66
N ILE A 10 -6.87 12.98 15.03
CA ILE A 10 -6.07 11.80 15.42
C ILE A 10 -4.56 12.10 15.35
N ILE A 11 -4.10 12.74 14.28
CA ILE A 11 -2.68 13.08 14.08
C ILE A 11 -2.18 14.06 15.17
N ASN A 12 -3.04 15.00 15.58
CA ASN A 12 -2.69 16.06 16.52
C ASN A 12 -2.96 15.70 18.00
N PHE A 13 -3.66 14.60 18.26
CA PHE A 13 -4.06 14.20 19.62
C PHE A 13 -2.87 13.77 20.50
N PHE A 14 -1.92 13.01 19.93
CA PHE A 14 -0.82 12.41 20.70
C PHE A 14 0.39 13.33 20.82
N ARG A 15 1.17 13.18 21.88
CA ARG A 15 2.48 13.86 22.02
C ARG A 15 3.54 13.22 21.12
N ASP A 16 4.64 13.93 20.87
CA ASP A 16 5.71 13.43 19.99
C ASP A 16 6.33 12.13 20.52
N GLU A 17 6.52 12.03 21.84
CA GLU A 17 7.01 10.81 22.51
C GLU A 17 6.06 9.60 22.36
N GLU A 18 4.76 9.84 22.29
CA GLU A 18 3.73 8.79 22.19
C GLU A 18 3.49 8.36 20.75
N TRP A 19 3.83 9.23 19.80
CA TRP A 19 3.45 9.10 18.40
C TRP A 19 3.96 7.80 17.73
N PRO A 20 5.22 7.36 17.89
CA PRO A 20 5.71 6.14 17.23
C PRO A 20 4.89 4.89 17.57
N ASN A 21 4.45 4.77 18.82
CA ASN A 21 3.63 3.65 19.28
C ASN A 21 2.15 3.84 18.94
N SER A 22 1.64 5.06 19.09
CA SER A 22 0.23 5.39 18.86
C SER A 22 -0.13 5.28 17.37
N CYS A 23 0.76 5.72 16.48
CA CYS A 23 0.61 5.60 15.03
C CYS A 23 0.34 4.16 14.59
N LYS A 24 1.13 3.19 15.09
CA LYS A 24 0.95 1.76 14.79
C LYS A 24 -0.39 1.23 15.32
N LYS A 25 -0.77 1.60 16.54
CA LYS A 25 -2.04 1.17 17.15
C LYS A 25 -3.25 1.73 16.40
N VAL A 26 -3.21 3.01 16.04
CA VAL A 26 -4.24 3.67 15.22
C VAL A 26 -4.37 2.99 13.87
N ALA A 27 -3.25 2.74 13.18
CA ALA A 27 -3.25 2.07 11.89
C ALA A 27 -3.92 0.68 11.93
N LYS A 28 -3.53 -0.15 12.91
CA LYS A 28 -4.12 -1.47 13.13
C LYS A 28 -5.61 -1.39 13.47
N SER A 29 -5.97 -0.41 14.29
CA SER A 29 -7.35 -0.11 14.68
C SER A 29 -8.24 0.29 13.49
N LEU A 30 -7.71 1.09 12.56
CA LEU A 30 -8.43 1.48 11.34
C LEU A 30 -8.58 0.30 10.39
N ALA A 31 -7.51 -0.43 10.12
CA ALA A 31 -7.53 -1.54 9.17
C ALA A 31 -8.45 -2.69 9.62
N SER A 32 -8.50 -2.98 10.92
CA SER A 32 -9.36 -4.04 11.48
C SER A 32 -10.86 -3.73 11.43
N ARG A 33 -11.26 -2.47 11.20
CA ARG A 33 -12.68 -2.05 11.20
C ARG A 33 -13.24 -1.81 9.81
N LEU A 34 -12.39 -1.84 8.78
CA LEU A 34 -12.76 -1.42 7.44
C LEU A 34 -12.47 -2.55 6.45
N PRO A 35 -13.36 -2.77 5.46
CA PRO A 35 -13.12 -3.77 4.43
C PRO A 35 -11.90 -3.40 3.59
N CYS A 36 -11.15 -4.40 3.11
CA CYS A 36 -10.05 -4.20 2.16
C CYS A 36 -10.57 -4.10 0.73
N ASP A 37 -11.41 -3.09 0.48
CA ASP A 37 -11.96 -2.73 -0.83
C ASP A 37 -11.49 -1.32 -1.23
N ILE A 38 -12.15 -0.68 -2.20
CA ILE A 38 -11.77 0.68 -2.62
C ILE A 38 -11.83 1.72 -1.49
N ASN A 39 -12.57 1.47 -0.43
CA ASN A 39 -12.65 2.36 0.73
C ASN A 39 -11.36 2.38 1.54
N CYS A 40 -10.57 1.30 1.55
CA CYS A 40 -9.27 1.32 2.21
C CYS A 40 -8.32 2.33 1.54
N LEU A 41 -8.38 2.46 0.21
CA LEU A 41 -7.62 3.45 -0.55
C LEU A 41 -8.06 4.87 -0.21
N ARG A 42 -9.38 5.12 -0.15
CA ARG A 42 -9.92 6.44 0.24
C ARG A 42 -9.47 6.87 1.63
N VAL A 43 -9.38 5.93 2.57
CA VAL A 43 -8.89 6.19 3.94
C VAL A 43 -7.41 6.56 3.91
N VAL A 44 -6.59 5.79 3.19
CA VAL A 44 -5.16 6.10 3.02
C VAL A 44 -4.96 7.48 2.36
N GLU A 45 -5.74 7.79 1.33
CA GLU A 45 -5.68 9.06 0.60
C GLU A 45 -6.15 10.25 1.44
N SER A 46 -7.04 10.04 2.41
CA SER A 46 -7.51 11.09 3.33
C SER A 46 -6.40 11.67 4.21
N PHE A 47 -5.29 10.94 4.38
CA PHE A 47 -4.08 11.46 5.01
C PHE A 47 -3.24 12.18 3.96
N VAL A 48 -3.32 13.51 3.92
CA VAL A 48 -2.70 14.33 2.85
C VAL A 48 -1.17 14.20 2.78
N GLY A 49 -0.51 13.68 3.82
CA GLY A 49 0.93 13.38 3.77
C GLY A 49 1.80 14.63 3.74
N VAL A 50 1.29 15.77 4.23
CA VAL A 50 2.01 17.05 4.22
C VAL A 50 3.10 17.09 5.30
N ASN A 51 2.78 16.66 6.52
CA ASN A 51 3.70 16.66 7.66
C ASN A 51 4.19 15.23 8.00
N GLY A 52 5.29 15.14 8.76
CA GLY A 52 5.94 13.86 9.08
C GLY A 52 4.99 12.84 9.72
N ARG A 53 4.15 13.29 10.66
CA ARG A 53 3.15 12.42 11.31
C ARG A 53 2.12 11.89 10.31
N SER A 54 1.58 12.75 9.44
CA SER A 54 0.62 12.35 8.42
C SER A 54 1.23 11.34 7.44
N LYS A 55 2.49 11.53 7.03
CA LYS A 55 3.22 10.56 6.18
C LYS A 55 3.38 9.21 6.88
N GLN A 56 3.82 9.21 8.14
CA GLN A 56 3.97 8.00 8.95
C GLN A 56 2.64 7.25 9.12
N LEU A 57 1.56 7.96 9.44
CA LEU A 57 0.24 7.34 9.60
C LEU A 57 -0.30 6.81 8.27
N ARG A 58 -0.16 7.57 7.18
CA ARG A 58 -0.55 7.13 5.83
C ARG A 58 0.15 5.82 5.47
N SER A 59 1.47 5.77 5.67
CA SER A 59 2.26 4.57 5.41
C SER A 59 1.85 3.40 6.29
N ALA A 60 1.70 3.62 7.61
CA ALA A 60 1.32 2.57 8.55
C ALA A 60 -0.08 2.01 8.28
N VAL A 61 -1.06 2.87 7.97
CA VAL A 61 -2.42 2.45 7.60
C VAL A 61 -2.41 1.65 6.31
N ALA A 62 -1.67 2.11 5.30
CA ALA A 62 -1.55 1.39 4.04
C ALA A 62 -0.94 -0.01 4.23
N PHE A 63 0.08 -0.13 5.07
CA PHE A 63 0.68 -1.42 5.42
C PHE A 63 -0.31 -2.35 6.13
N GLN A 64 -1.06 -1.85 7.11
CA GLN A 64 -2.03 -2.67 7.85
C GLN A 64 -3.19 -3.15 6.97
N PHE A 65 -3.65 -2.32 6.02
CA PHE A 65 -4.59 -2.77 4.99
C PHE A 65 -3.96 -3.79 4.06
N LEU A 66 -2.70 -3.63 3.67
CA LEU A 66 -2.00 -4.59 2.81
C LEU A 66 -1.90 -5.98 3.45
N LEU A 67 -1.56 -6.04 4.75
CA LEU A 67 -1.61 -7.27 5.55
C LEU A 67 -3.01 -7.91 5.47
N THR A 68 -4.04 -7.10 5.73
CA THR A 68 -5.44 -7.56 5.70
C THR A 68 -5.84 -8.10 4.32
N CYS A 69 -5.48 -7.39 3.25
CA CYS A 69 -5.72 -7.83 1.88
C CYS A 69 -5.01 -9.16 1.57
N LEU A 70 -3.81 -9.38 2.09
CA LEU A 70 -3.06 -10.63 1.90
C LEU A 70 -3.48 -11.75 2.86
N ASN A 71 -4.46 -11.51 3.74
CA ASN A 71 -4.85 -12.41 4.84
C ASN A 71 -3.72 -12.71 5.84
N GLU A 72 -2.79 -11.78 5.98
CA GLU A 72 -1.67 -11.88 6.92
C GLU A 72 -1.98 -11.13 8.23
N LYS A 73 -1.57 -11.71 9.36
CA LYS A 73 -1.76 -11.10 10.69
C LYS A 73 -0.56 -10.25 11.12
N GLU A 74 0.63 -10.72 10.80
CA GLU A 74 1.90 -10.09 11.11
C GLU A 74 2.94 -10.67 10.14
N SER A 75 3.66 -9.79 9.47
CA SER A 75 4.74 -10.15 8.56
C SER A 75 5.70 -8.98 8.49
N ASP A 76 6.96 -9.25 8.20
CA ASP A 76 7.92 -8.19 7.93
C ASP A 76 7.75 -7.59 6.52
N ALA A 77 8.50 -6.51 6.26
CA ALA A 77 8.39 -5.78 5.00
C ALA A 77 8.83 -6.61 3.78
N GLU A 78 9.84 -7.48 3.92
CA GLU A 78 10.33 -8.31 2.83
C GLU A 78 9.34 -9.44 2.53
N GLU A 79 8.81 -10.08 3.56
CA GLU A 79 7.80 -11.13 3.44
C GLU A 79 6.57 -10.65 2.66
N ILE A 80 6.07 -9.45 2.97
CA ILE A 80 4.92 -8.87 2.27
C ILE A 80 5.22 -8.60 0.80
N LEU A 81 6.41 -8.10 0.46
CA LEU A 81 6.78 -7.93 -0.94
C LEU A 81 6.94 -9.27 -1.66
N ARG A 82 7.49 -10.30 -1.00
CA ARG A 82 7.59 -11.65 -1.56
C ARG A 82 6.22 -12.28 -1.81
N LEU A 83 5.26 -12.06 -0.92
CA LEU A 83 3.87 -12.46 -1.12
C LEU A 83 3.23 -11.74 -2.30
N LEU A 84 3.50 -10.45 -2.50
CA LEU A 84 3.03 -9.74 -3.70
C LEU A 84 3.66 -10.27 -4.98
N ILE A 85 4.95 -10.64 -4.94
CA ILE A 85 5.66 -11.23 -6.09
C ILE A 85 5.09 -12.61 -6.45
N SER A 86 4.67 -13.41 -5.46
CA SER A 86 4.15 -14.75 -5.68
C SER A 86 2.75 -14.78 -6.29
N ILE A 87 2.02 -13.65 -6.29
CA ILE A 87 0.73 -13.53 -6.99
C ILE A 87 0.95 -13.68 -8.50
N ASN A 88 0.43 -14.77 -9.05
CA ASN A 88 0.52 -15.05 -10.47
C ASN A 88 -0.53 -14.25 -11.26
N VAL A 89 -0.19 -13.05 -11.70
CA VAL A 89 -1.08 -12.19 -12.51
C VAL A 89 -1.47 -12.80 -13.87
N LYS A 90 -0.75 -13.82 -14.35
CA LYS A 90 -1.07 -14.54 -15.60
C LYS A 90 -2.17 -15.58 -15.40
N ASP A 91 -2.40 -16.03 -14.18
CA ASP A 91 -3.49 -16.97 -13.88
C ASP A 91 -4.83 -16.31 -14.20
N LYS A 92 -5.66 -16.96 -15.01
CA LYS A 92 -7.00 -16.49 -15.41
C LYS A 92 -7.92 -16.19 -14.23
N ASN A 93 -7.73 -16.88 -13.10
CA ASN A 93 -8.51 -16.74 -11.88
C ASN A 93 -7.90 -15.73 -10.89
N CYS A 94 -6.76 -15.12 -11.23
CA CYS A 94 -6.16 -14.07 -10.42
C CYS A 94 -7.12 -12.88 -10.29
N ASP A 95 -7.38 -12.47 -9.06
CA ASP A 95 -8.18 -11.29 -8.76
C ASP A 95 -7.36 -10.02 -9.00
N LEU A 96 -7.46 -9.48 -10.21
CA LEU A 96 -6.75 -8.26 -10.61
C LEU A 96 -7.30 -7.00 -9.94
N PHE A 97 -8.55 -7.01 -9.47
CA PHE A 97 -9.09 -5.90 -8.68
C PHE A 97 -8.38 -5.85 -7.33
N LYS A 98 -8.29 -6.98 -6.65
CA LYS A 98 -7.53 -7.11 -5.40
C LYS A 98 -6.05 -6.78 -5.61
N MET A 99 -5.45 -7.22 -6.72
CA MET A 99 -4.07 -6.87 -7.04
C MET A 99 -3.86 -5.36 -7.21
N TYR A 100 -4.81 -4.67 -7.85
CA TYR A 100 -4.77 -3.21 -7.98
C TYR A 100 -4.81 -2.49 -6.62
N ILE A 101 -5.66 -2.97 -5.70
CA ILE A 101 -5.72 -2.46 -4.32
C ILE A 101 -4.37 -2.69 -3.63
N CYS A 102 -3.83 -3.91 -3.68
CA CYS A 102 -2.54 -4.25 -3.08
C CYS A 102 -1.41 -3.37 -3.61
N LEU A 103 -1.32 -3.15 -4.92
CA LEU A 103 -0.31 -2.26 -5.52
C LEU A 103 -0.45 -0.82 -5.05
N SER A 104 -1.69 -0.32 -4.91
CA SER A 104 -1.97 1.03 -4.45
C SER A 104 -1.61 1.21 -2.96
N LEU A 105 -1.90 0.20 -2.14
CA LEU A 105 -1.49 0.19 -0.73
C LEU A 105 0.04 0.11 -0.59
N ALA A 106 0.69 -0.77 -1.35
CA ALA A 106 2.14 -0.93 -1.33
C ALA A 106 2.88 0.36 -1.75
N GLU A 107 2.40 1.06 -2.77
CA GLU A 107 2.92 2.39 -3.14
C GLU A 107 2.84 3.36 -1.96
N ASN A 108 1.65 3.51 -1.36
CA ASN A 108 1.46 4.43 -0.23
C ASN A 108 2.29 4.06 1.00
N TRP A 109 2.49 2.77 1.23
CA TRP A 109 3.35 2.29 2.30
C TRP A 109 4.82 2.65 2.03
N LEU A 110 5.35 2.30 0.86
CA LEU A 110 6.77 2.46 0.53
C LEU A 110 7.17 3.92 0.26
N SER A 111 6.29 4.74 -0.32
CA SER A 111 6.59 6.14 -0.65
C SER A 111 6.74 7.04 0.57
N PHE A 112 6.10 6.69 1.69
CA PHE A 112 6.00 7.53 2.88
C PHE A 112 6.73 6.98 4.12
N ASP A 113 7.27 5.75 4.05
CA ASP A 113 8.17 5.22 5.08
C ASP A 113 9.63 5.53 4.71
N THR A 114 10.22 6.51 5.41
CA THR A 114 11.62 6.93 5.18
C THR A 114 12.63 5.84 5.53
N ILE A 115 12.32 4.95 6.47
CA ILE A 115 13.23 3.87 6.88
C ILE A 115 13.26 2.77 5.82
N LEU A 116 12.12 2.48 5.22
CA LEU A 116 12.01 1.43 4.19
C LEU A 116 12.50 1.90 2.83
N LYS A 117 12.34 3.19 2.50
CA LYS A 117 12.77 3.77 1.23
C LYS A 117 14.27 3.58 0.94
N ASP A 118 15.09 3.55 1.98
CA ASP A 118 16.56 3.43 1.84
C ASP A 118 17.06 1.97 1.84
N LYS A 119 16.18 1.00 2.13
CA LYS A 119 16.54 -0.42 2.08
C LYS A 119 16.58 -0.93 0.65
N ALA A 120 17.80 -1.16 0.14
CA ALA A 120 18.02 -1.64 -1.22
C ALA A 120 17.22 -2.90 -1.58
N ILE A 121 17.15 -3.87 -0.65
CA ILE A 121 16.40 -5.12 -0.85
C ILE A 121 14.90 -4.89 -1.07
N LEU A 122 14.28 -3.95 -0.36
CA LEU A 122 12.86 -3.64 -0.52
C LEU A 122 12.60 -2.97 -1.87
N ARG A 123 13.50 -2.09 -2.32
CA ARG A 123 13.41 -1.49 -3.66
C ARG A 123 13.53 -2.53 -4.76
N GLU A 124 14.43 -3.49 -4.60
CA GLU A 124 14.59 -4.59 -5.55
C GLU A 124 13.34 -5.46 -5.63
N LEU A 125 12.85 -5.94 -4.48
CA LEU A 125 11.62 -6.74 -4.40
C LEU A 125 10.41 -5.98 -4.97
N TRP A 126 10.27 -4.70 -4.65
CA TRP A 126 9.22 -3.87 -5.20
C TRP A 126 9.32 -3.74 -6.72
N GLY A 127 10.52 -3.50 -7.25
CA GLY A 127 10.78 -3.47 -8.69
C GLY A 127 10.44 -4.78 -9.38
N VAL A 128 10.71 -5.93 -8.76
CA VAL A 128 10.29 -7.25 -9.27
C VAL A 128 8.77 -7.36 -9.30
N CYS A 129 8.07 -7.01 -8.23
CA CYS A 129 6.61 -7.02 -8.18
C CYS A 129 6.00 -6.16 -9.30
N LEU A 130 6.51 -4.93 -9.47
CA LEU A 130 6.07 -4.02 -10.53
C LEU A 130 6.31 -4.58 -11.93
N ARG A 131 7.48 -5.17 -12.20
CA ARG A 131 7.78 -5.83 -13.48
C ARG A 131 6.85 -7.01 -13.76
N ASN A 132 6.55 -7.82 -12.75
CA ASN A 132 5.62 -8.95 -12.89
C ASN A 132 4.22 -8.45 -13.28
N CYS A 133 3.76 -7.34 -12.69
CA CYS A 133 2.47 -6.76 -13.01
C CYS A 133 2.43 -6.08 -14.39
N SER A 134 3.48 -5.34 -14.75
CA SER A 134 3.52 -4.56 -15.99
C SER A 134 3.73 -5.44 -17.23
N SER A 135 4.60 -6.45 -17.13
CA SER A 135 4.94 -7.35 -18.25
C SER A 135 4.17 -8.67 -18.23
N GLY A 136 3.66 -9.08 -17.07
CA GLY A 136 2.89 -10.32 -16.93
C GLY A 136 1.46 -10.21 -17.44
N ILE A 137 0.92 -9.00 -17.59
CA ILE A 137 -0.43 -8.75 -18.12
C ILE A 137 -0.30 -8.21 -19.55
N THR A 138 -0.87 -8.92 -20.52
CA THR A 138 -0.80 -8.49 -21.93
C THR A 138 -1.71 -7.29 -22.20
N ILE A 139 -1.40 -6.49 -23.23
CA ILE A 139 -2.25 -5.35 -23.61
C ILE A 139 -3.64 -5.77 -24.10
N THR A 140 -3.75 -7.00 -24.60
CA THR A 140 -4.98 -7.62 -25.08
C THR A 140 -5.76 -8.36 -23.98
N ASP A 141 -5.29 -8.32 -22.73
CA ASP A 141 -5.99 -8.93 -21.60
C ASP A 141 -7.24 -8.12 -21.26
N LEU A 142 -8.42 -8.73 -21.49
CA LEU A 142 -9.72 -8.10 -21.30
C LEU A 142 -10.31 -8.34 -19.90
N ARG A 143 -9.59 -9.02 -19.00
CA ARG A 143 -10.07 -9.20 -17.62
C ARG A 143 -10.24 -7.85 -16.94
N SER A 144 -11.26 -7.75 -16.10
CA SER A 144 -11.50 -6.54 -15.30
C SER A 144 -10.23 -6.15 -14.52
N TYR A 145 -9.91 -4.85 -14.49
CA TYR A 145 -8.70 -4.28 -13.87
C TYR A 145 -7.35 -4.66 -14.51
N ALA A 146 -7.27 -5.50 -15.55
CA ALA A 146 -6.01 -5.85 -16.20
C ALA A 146 -5.22 -4.63 -16.69
N SER A 147 -5.89 -3.72 -17.41
CA SER A 147 -5.29 -2.48 -17.89
C SER A 147 -4.88 -1.55 -16.74
N ASN A 148 -5.66 -1.50 -15.65
CA ASN A 148 -5.38 -0.66 -14.47
C ASN A 148 -4.12 -1.13 -13.72
N VAL A 149 -4.00 -2.43 -13.45
CA VAL A 149 -2.84 -3.04 -12.80
C VAL A 149 -1.59 -2.81 -13.64
N ARG A 150 -1.65 -3.12 -14.94
CA ARG A 150 -0.54 -2.96 -15.88
C ARG A 150 -0.06 -1.52 -15.97
N SER A 151 -0.99 -0.58 -16.19
CA SER A 151 -0.67 0.83 -16.37
C SER A 151 -0.10 1.45 -15.10
N LYS A 152 -0.68 1.14 -13.93
CA LYS A 152 -0.17 1.59 -12.64
C LYS A 152 1.24 1.04 -12.38
N ALA A 153 1.46 -0.26 -12.59
CA ALA A 153 2.76 -0.86 -12.38
C ALA A 153 3.83 -0.27 -13.30
N SER A 154 3.49 -0.03 -14.58
CA SER A 154 4.37 0.64 -15.54
C SER A 154 4.73 2.06 -15.11
N TYR A 155 3.75 2.85 -14.66
CA TYR A 155 3.96 4.20 -14.16
C TYR A 155 4.91 4.23 -12.96
N LEU A 156 4.68 3.36 -11.97
CA LEU A 156 5.51 3.26 -10.77
C LEU A 156 6.93 2.79 -11.07
N LEU A 157 7.10 1.91 -12.05
CA LEU A 157 8.42 1.43 -12.46
C LEU A 157 9.25 2.57 -13.07
N GLN A 158 8.63 3.42 -13.90
CA GLN A 158 9.28 4.61 -14.46
C GLN A 158 9.67 5.63 -13.38
N GLY A 159 8.78 5.86 -12.40
CA GLY A 159 9.06 6.75 -11.28
C GLY A 159 10.14 6.24 -10.31
N SER A 160 10.43 4.93 -10.32
CA SER A 160 11.45 4.32 -9.45
C SER A 160 12.88 4.37 -10.04
N THR A 161 13.01 4.77 -11.31
CA THR A 161 14.30 4.88 -12.03
C THR A 161 14.88 6.30 -12.08
N SER A 162 14.23 7.28 -11.42
CA SER A 162 14.69 8.67 -11.27
C SER A 162 15.20 8.93 -9.86
#